data_AF-A0A7S0JK89-F1
#
_entry.id   AF-A0A7S0JK89-F1
#
_cell.length_a   1.000
_cell.length_b   1.000
_cell.length_c   1.000
_cell.angle_alpha   90.00
_cell.angle_beta   90.00
_cell.angle_gamma   90.00
#
_symmetry.space_group_name_H-M   'P 1'
#
loop_
_entity.id
_entity.type
_entity.pdbx_description
1 polymer ?
#
loop_
_entity_poly.entity_id
_entity_poly.type
_entity_poly.pdbx_seq_one_letter_code
_entity_poly.pdbx_strand_id
1 'polypeptide(L)'
;GESFPLAAGERAAFHWQMAKEEPLLRVRPAPGQGGFVPKADEGWSSGFPIDSPGTFIVYCEQGVSAEDDGWWESLLRILVVVRLVNARMEISFALAPPAPPPYRISNQTGFVLTCSQKGVSAARRAHHVRPKSVSPFAWAEGSLEHTLLVTVSWMQTELSNRSKGTQWRSMQLHPLREHHPLNLDAMLQSVAIGTSGNVVAWARVELQGGVRVLTVTEKKEKPEEVVMTTEDEPHTFLAVDLAGIGLSVVHVHLGELVYISAAQLKLDYVLSANSATLELQLHSFQVDNQQASATLPAVLFVKVDPQALLPAVHLSVIKRLR
;
A
#
# COMPACT_ATOMS: atom_id res chain seq x y z
N GLY A 1 -22.99 -0.83 -9.38
CA GLY A 1 -23.39 -1.87 -8.41
C GLY A 1 -24.43 -1.28 -7.49
N GLU A 2 -25.31 -2.13 -6.97
CA GLU A 2 -26.18 -1.74 -5.85
C GLU A 2 -25.34 -1.52 -4.59
N SER A 3 -25.66 -0.50 -3.82
CA SER A 3 -25.01 -0.22 -2.53
C SER A 3 -26.02 -0.40 -1.40
N PHE A 4 -25.61 -1.06 -0.34
CA PHE A 4 -26.43 -1.28 0.85
C PHE A 4 -25.87 -0.49 2.02
N PRO A 5 -26.67 0.34 2.71
CA PRO A 5 -26.22 1.02 3.91
C PRO A 5 -26.05 0.02 5.05
N LEU A 6 -25.03 0.23 5.89
CA LEU A 6 -24.80 -0.53 7.11
C LEU A 6 -24.49 0.45 8.25
N ALA A 7 -25.30 0.46 9.30
CA ALA A 7 -25.12 1.35 10.43
C ALA A 7 -24.01 0.84 11.39
N ALA A 8 -23.50 1.74 12.22
CA ALA A 8 -22.51 1.38 13.24
C ALA A 8 -23.08 0.34 14.22
N GLY A 9 -22.37 -0.77 14.39
CA GLY A 9 -22.79 -1.88 15.25
C GLY A 9 -23.84 -2.82 14.63
N GLU A 10 -24.34 -2.51 13.43
CA GLU A 10 -25.28 -3.36 12.70
C GLU A 10 -24.57 -4.57 12.10
N ARG A 11 -25.34 -5.66 11.92
CA ARG A 11 -24.91 -6.86 11.19
C ARG A 11 -25.95 -7.17 10.13
N ALA A 12 -25.48 -7.36 8.89
CA ALA A 12 -26.32 -7.75 7.77
C ALA A 12 -25.73 -8.98 7.08
N ALA A 13 -26.60 -9.84 6.57
CA ALA A 13 -26.20 -10.92 5.67
C ALA A 13 -25.93 -10.34 4.28
N PHE A 14 -24.86 -10.81 3.63
CA PHE A 14 -24.50 -10.39 2.28
C PHE A 14 -24.32 -11.63 1.40
N HIS A 15 -24.76 -11.53 0.14
CA HIS A 15 -24.49 -12.50 -0.90
C HIS A 15 -24.32 -11.75 -2.23
N TRP A 16 -23.45 -12.26 -3.10
CA TRP A 16 -23.33 -11.74 -4.46
C TRP A 16 -24.62 -11.99 -5.23
N GLN A 17 -25.16 -10.96 -5.88
CA GLN A 17 -26.37 -11.11 -6.70
C GLN A 17 -26.10 -11.91 -7.97
N MET A 18 -24.86 -11.89 -8.49
CA MET A 18 -24.44 -12.64 -9.67
C MET A 18 -23.09 -13.33 -9.45
N ALA A 19 -22.99 -14.61 -9.82
CA ALA A 19 -21.82 -15.47 -9.58
C ALA A 19 -20.56 -15.15 -10.44
N LYS A 20 -20.62 -14.14 -11.32
CA LYS A 20 -19.55 -13.81 -12.29
C LYS A 20 -18.82 -12.50 -12.00
N GLU A 21 -19.18 -11.79 -10.94
CA GLU A 21 -18.48 -10.54 -10.60
C GLU A 21 -17.14 -10.83 -9.94
N GLU A 22 -16.17 -9.93 -10.13
CA GLU A 22 -14.96 -9.94 -9.31
C GLU A 22 -15.37 -9.86 -7.83
N PRO A 23 -14.89 -10.76 -6.95
CA PRO A 23 -15.38 -10.89 -5.58
C PRO A 23 -14.83 -9.77 -4.65
N LEU A 24 -14.73 -8.55 -5.17
CA LEU A 24 -14.19 -7.39 -4.49
C LEU A 24 -15.33 -6.50 -3.99
N LEU A 25 -15.39 -6.31 -2.67
CA LEU A 25 -16.28 -5.33 -2.06
C LEU A 25 -15.57 -3.98 -1.95
N ARG A 26 -16.34 -2.89 -2.03
CA ARG A 26 -15.87 -1.53 -1.77
C ARG A 26 -16.75 -0.91 -0.70
N VAL A 27 -16.18 -0.01 0.07
CA VAL A 27 -16.89 0.73 1.11
C VAL A 27 -16.69 2.22 0.95
N ARG A 28 -17.64 3.00 1.47
CA ARG A 28 -17.55 4.44 1.63
C ARG A 28 -18.37 4.88 2.82
N PRO A 29 -18.07 6.03 3.43
CA PRO A 29 -18.98 6.62 4.40
C PRO A 29 -20.33 6.94 3.76
N ALA A 30 -21.40 6.73 4.53
CA ALA A 30 -22.74 7.10 4.10
C ALA A 30 -22.84 8.63 3.90
N PRO A 31 -23.58 9.12 2.88
CA PRO A 31 -23.75 10.54 2.66
C PRO A 31 -24.21 11.28 3.92
N GLY A 32 -23.52 12.35 4.29
CA GLY A 32 -23.89 13.20 5.43
C GLY A 32 -23.27 12.79 6.77
N GLN A 33 -22.53 11.69 6.86
CA GLN A 33 -21.65 11.44 8.01
C GLN A 33 -20.31 12.15 7.82
N GLY A 34 -19.90 12.98 8.80
CA GLY A 34 -18.58 13.63 8.79
C GLY A 34 -18.47 14.90 7.92
N GLY A 35 -19.60 15.46 7.45
CA GLY A 35 -19.63 16.72 6.70
C GLY A 35 -19.28 16.62 5.21
N PHE A 36 -18.69 15.50 4.77
CA PHE A 36 -18.51 15.18 3.36
C PHE A 36 -19.74 14.46 2.80
N VAL A 37 -20.22 14.91 1.64
CA VAL A 37 -21.35 14.29 0.92
C VAL A 37 -20.81 13.85 -0.45
N PRO A 38 -20.38 12.58 -0.60
CA PRO A 38 -19.84 12.09 -1.86
C PRO A 38 -20.93 12.10 -2.95
N LYS A 39 -20.54 12.40 -4.19
CA LYS A 39 -21.38 12.10 -5.37
C LYS A 39 -21.54 10.58 -5.53
N ALA A 40 -22.43 10.15 -6.43
CA ALA A 40 -22.75 8.74 -6.63
C ALA A 40 -21.52 7.84 -6.87
N ASP A 41 -20.51 8.38 -7.53
CA ASP A 41 -19.26 7.75 -7.94
C ASP A 41 -18.04 8.10 -7.06
N GLU A 42 -18.18 9.01 -6.10
CA GLU A 42 -17.07 9.49 -5.25
C GLU A 42 -17.00 8.76 -3.89
N GLY A 43 -15.83 8.82 -3.25
CA GLY A 43 -15.62 8.38 -1.87
C GLY A 43 -15.48 6.87 -1.65
N TRP A 44 -15.57 6.06 -2.72
CA TRP A 44 -15.39 4.62 -2.65
C TRP A 44 -13.94 4.24 -2.41
N SER A 45 -13.75 3.20 -1.59
CA SER A 45 -12.47 2.58 -1.36
C SER A 45 -11.97 1.79 -2.57
N SER A 46 -10.72 1.34 -2.50
CA SER A 46 -10.24 0.20 -3.27
C SER A 46 -11.09 -1.04 -3.00
N GLY A 47 -11.15 -1.94 -3.98
CA GLY A 47 -11.73 -3.27 -3.78
C GLY A 47 -10.93 -4.14 -2.81
N PHE A 48 -11.60 -4.94 -2.00
CA PHE A 48 -10.97 -5.98 -1.16
C PHE A 48 -11.74 -7.30 -1.28
N PRO A 49 -11.04 -8.46 -1.25
CA PRO A 49 -11.69 -9.76 -1.37
C PRO A 49 -12.46 -10.10 -0.10
N ILE A 50 -13.67 -10.65 -0.24
CA ILE A 50 -14.50 -11.07 0.90
C ILE A 50 -14.55 -12.59 1.10
N ASP A 51 -14.09 -13.32 0.09
CA ASP A 51 -14.04 -14.78 0.02
C ASP A 51 -12.71 -15.35 0.51
N SER A 52 -11.76 -14.49 0.86
CA SER A 52 -10.43 -14.85 1.33
C SER A 52 -10.21 -14.21 2.71
N PRO A 53 -9.96 -15.01 3.77
CA PRO A 53 -9.60 -14.48 5.07
C PRO A 53 -8.38 -13.57 4.98
N GLY A 54 -8.42 -12.44 5.66
CA GLY A 54 -7.38 -11.42 5.53
C GLY A 54 -7.66 -10.17 6.33
N THR A 55 -6.67 -9.28 6.36
CA THR A 55 -6.76 -7.97 6.99
C THR A 55 -6.27 -6.94 5.98
N PHE A 56 -7.12 -5.96 5.69
CA PHE A 56 -6.91 -4.98 4.65
C PHE A 56 -7.11 -3.58 5.24
N ILE A 57 -6.30 -2.62 4.82
CA ILE A 57 -6.55 -1.21 5.07
C ILE A 57 -6.98 -0.61 3.74
N VAL A 58 -8.18 -0.03 3.72
CA VAL A 58 -8.73 0.62 2.54
C VAL A 58 -8.96 2.11 2.83
N TYR A 59 -8.79 2.93 1.80
CA TYR A 59 -8.83 4.38 1.90
C TYR A 59 -10.03 4.93 1.15
N CYS A 60 -10.86 5.72 1.83
CA CYS A 60 -11.99 6.42 1.24
C CYS A 60 -11.68 7.91 1.13
N GLU A 61 -11.81 8.48 -0.06
CA GLU A 61 -11.66 9.91 -0.29
C GLU A 61 -12.76 10.71 0.44
N GLN A 62 -12.39 11.90 0.95
CA GLN A 62 -13.29 12.79 1.71
C GLN A 62 -13.45 14.16 1.03
N GLY A 63 -13.31 14.22 -0.31
CA GLY A 63 -13.51 15.44 -1.10
C GLY A 63 -12.35 16.42 -1.13
N VAL A 64 -11.26 16.14 -0.42
CA VAL A 64 -9.99 16.86 -0.56
C VAL A 64 -9.24 16.29 -1.77
N SER A 65 -8.74 17.14 -2.66
CA SER A 65 -7.97 16.70 -3.83
C SER A 65 -6.62 16.15 -3.40
N ALA A 66 -6.10 15.16 -4.14
CA ALA A 66 -4.74 14.63 -3.93
C ALA A 66 -3.63 15.68 -4.13
N GLU A 67 -3.98 16.83 -4.71
CA GLU A 67 -3.11 17.98 -4.92
C GLU A 67 -3.10 18.99 -3.76
N ASP A 68 -4.07 18.90 -2.86
CA ASP A 68 -4.24 19.83 -1.75
C ASP A 68 -3.42 19.37 -0.54
N ASP A 69 -2.86 20.35 0.18
CA ASP A 69 -2.12 20.06 1.41
C ASP A 69 -3.06 19.42 2.45
N GLY A 70 -2.60 18.35 3.11
CA GLY A 70 -3.43 17.61 4.07
C GLY A 70 -4.30 16.51 3.46
N TRP A 71 -4.19 16.23 2.16
CA TRP A 71 -4.95 15.16 1.50
C TRP A 71 -4.82 13.81 2.21
N TRP A 72 -3.58 13.39 2.53
CA TRP A 72 -3.34 12.10 3.17
C TRP A 72 -4.04 12.00 4.54
N GLU A 73 -3.96 13.07 5.32
CA GLU A 73 -4.57 13.22 6.62
C GLU A 73 -6.10 13.23 6.52
N SER A 74 -6.65 13.71 5.40
CA SER A 74 -8.08 13.75 5.14
C SER A 74 -8.69 12.39 4.79
N LEU A 75 -7.90 11.41 4.37
CA LEU A 75 -8.42 10.09 3.97
C LEU A 75 -9.06 9.36 5.15
N LEU A 76 -10.29 8.89 4.95
CA LEU A 76 -10.91 7.97 5.89
C LEU A 76 -10.28 6.58 5.69
N ARG A 77 -9.63 6.09 6.73
CA ARG A 77 -8.94 4.80 6.73
C ARG A 77 -9.79 3.77 7.43
N ILE A 78 -10.17 2.73 6.71
CA ILE A 78 -11.02 1.65 7.22
C ILE A 78 -10.16 0.38 7.28
N LEU A 79 -10.04 -0.16 8.48
CA LEU A 79 -9.56 -1.52 8.69
C LEU A 79 -10.71 -2.47 8.35
N VAL A 80 -10.45 -3.34 7.39
CA VAL A 80 -11.34 -4.43 7.01
C VAL A 80 -10.70 -5.73 7.49
N VAL A 81 -11.46 -6.52 8.25
CA VAL A 81 -11.02 -7.87 8.63
C VAL A 81 -12.03 -8.87 8.12
N VAL A 82 -11.55 -9.83 7.32
CA VAL A 82 -12.33 -10.94 6.77
C VAL A 82 -11.87 -12.21 7.48
N ARG A 83 -12.80 -12.95 8.10
CA ARG A 83 -12.51 -14.18 8.85
C ARG A 83 -13.47 -15.29 8.48
N LEU A 84 -12.96 -16.52 8.41
CA LEU A 84 -13.79 -17.71 8.38
C LEU A 84 -14.18 -18.07 9.82
N VAL A 85 -15.46 -17.98 10.14
CA VAL A 85 -16.03 -18.32 11.46
C VAL A 85 -17.19 -19.28 11.23
N ASN A 86 -17.16 -20.48 11.81
CA ASN A 86 -18.26 -21.45 11.70
C ASN A 86 -18.79 -21.66 10.26
N ALA A 87 -17.87 -21.83 9.29
CA ALA A 87 -18.16 -21.99 7.87
C ALA A 87 -18.86 -20.79 7.17
N ARG A 88 -18.84 -19.59 7.77
CA ARG A 88 -19.23 -18.33 7.13
C ARG A 88 -18.07 -17.33 7.12
N MET A 89 -18.03 -16.48 6.10
CA MET A 89 -17.14 -15.32 6.12
C MET A 89 -17.80 -14.19 6.94
N GLU A 90 -17.10 -13.76 7.98
CA GLU A 90 -17.45 -12.55 8.75
C GLU A 90 -16.52 -11.41 8.32
N ILE A 91 -17.12 -10.29 7.94
CA ILE A 91 -16.42 -9.07 7.54
C ILE A 91 -16.70 -8.00 8.59
N SER A 92 -15.66 -7.45 9.19
CA SER A 92 -15.76 -6.36 10.16
C SER A 92 -15.04 -5.12 9.69
N PHE A 93 -15.65 -3.97 9.94
CA PHE A 93 -15.10 -2.65 9.63
C PHE A 93 -14.79 -1.90 10.93
N ALA A 94 -13.60 -1.32 11.00
CA ALA A 94 -13.19 -0.43 12.07
C ALA A 94 -12.40 0.75 11.51
N LEU A 95 -12.27 1.84 12.27
CA LEU A 95 -11.32 2.89 11.92
C LEU A 95 -9.90 2.32 12.03
N ALA A 96 -9.11 2.48 10.98
CA ALA A 96 -7.70 2.14 11.05
C ALA A 96 -6.94 3.20 11.89
N PRO A 97 -5.84 2.82 12.55
CA PRO A 97 -5.04 3.75 13.32
C PRO A 97 -4.36 4.75 12.38
N PRO A 98 -3.87 5.86 12.96
CA PRO A 98 -2.91 6.70 12.29
C PRO A 98 -1.70 5.86 11.84
N ALA A 99 -1.39 5.92 10.56
CA ALA A 99 -0.21 5.32 9.95
C ALA A 99 0.39 6.30 8.93
N PRO A 100 1.73 6.26 8.72
CA PRO A 100 2.36 7.01 7.63
C PRO A 100 1.87 6.50 6.28
N PRO A 101 2.01 7.30 5.20
CA PRO A 101 1.70 6.83 3.86
C PRO A 101 2.58 5.64 3.48
N PRO A 102 2.02 4.60 2.84
CA PRO A 102 2.77 3.40 2.46
C PRO A 102 3.84 3.71 1.41
N TYR A 103 3.60 4.73 0.58
CA TYR A 103 4.54 5.20 -0.43
C TYR A 103 4.64 6.73 -0.41
N ARG A 104 5.77 7.24 -0.91
CA ARG A 104 5.96 8.66 -1.21
C ARG A 104 6.50 8.83 -2.62
N ILE A 105 6.07 9.88 -3.29
CA ILE A 105 6.61 10.29 -4.59
C ILE A 105 7.36 11.61 -4.38
N SER A 106 8.67 11.58 -4.55
CA SER A 106 9.58 12.72 -4.48
C SER A 106 9.88 13.22 -5.88
N ASN A 107 9.22 14.29 -6.30
CA ASN A 107 9.50 14.97 -7.55
C ASN A 107 10.61 16.01 -7.36
N GLN A 108 11.82 15.67 -7.77
CA GLN A 108 12.97 16.59 -7.76
C GLN A 108 13.19 17.26 -9.11
N THR A 109 12.27 17.11 -10.07
CA THR A 109 12.36 17.75 -11.39
C THR A 109 11.75 19.15 -11.39
N GLY A 110 12.00 19.93 -12.45
CA GLY A 110 11.24 21.14 -12.77
C GLY A 110 9.86 20.89 -13.41
N PHE A 111 9.48 19.62 -13.62
CA PHE A 111 8.28 19.21 -14.34
C PHE A 111 7.17 18.76 -13.38
N VAL A 112 5.92 18.75 -13.86
CA VAL A 112 4.80 18.11 -13.16
C VAL A 112 4.84 16.62 -13.45
N LEU A 113 4.72 15.79 -12.42
CA LEU A 113 4.50 14.36 -12.60
C LEU A 113 3.01 14.06 -12.49
N THR A 114 2.48 13.32 -13.45
CA THR A 114 1.14 12.75 -13.39
C THR A 114 1.28 11.24 -13.23
N CYS A 115 0.77 10.71 -12.14
CA CYS A 115 0.92 9.32 -11.75
C CYS A 115 -0.44 8.62 -11.73
N SER A 116 -0.56 7.50 -12.44
CA SER A 116 -1.76 6.65 -12.41
C SER A 116 -1.37 5.19 -12.24
N GLN A 117 -2.18 4.42 -11.52
CA GLN A 117 -1.94 2.98 -11.40
C GLN A 117 -2.34 2.29 -12.70
N LYS A 118 -1.47 1.40 -13.20
CA LYS A 118 -1.74 0.58 -14.38
C LYS A 118 -2.96 -0.32 -14.12
N GLY A 119 -3.88 -0.35 -15.08
CA GLY A 119 -5.09 -1.18 -15.01
C GLY A 119 -6.29 -0.52 -14.32
N VAL A 120 -6.12 0.67 -13.73
CA VAL A 120 -7.24 1.43 -13.16
C VAL A 120 -7.98 2.18 -14.27
N SER A 121 -9.32 2.25 -14.15
CA SER A 121 -10.19 3.01 -15.05
C SER A 121 -9.74 4.48 -15.18
N ALA A 122 -9.79 5.00 -16.41
CA ALA A 122 -9.51 6.41 -16.71
C ALA A 122 -10.46 7.40 -16.02
N ALA A 123 -11.59 6.93 -15.46
CA ALA A 123 -12.49 7.75 -14.66
C ALA A 123 -11.88 8.13 -13.30
N ARG A 124 -10.86 7.42 -12.83
CA ARG A 124 -10.17 7.77 -11.58
C ARG A 124 -9.18 8.90 -11.83
N ARG A 125 -9.21 9.92 -10.97
CA ARG A 125 -8.34 11.09 -11.08
C ARG A 125 -6.87 10.66 -10.95
N ALA A 126 -6.02 11.17 -11.84
CA ALA A 126 -4.58 10.96 -11.76
C ALA A 126 -3.98 11.75 -10.59
N HIS A 127 -2.91 11.21 -10.00
CA HIS A 127 -2.20 11.84 -8.90
C HIS A 127 -1.14 12.80 -9.44
N HIS A 128 -1.28 14.09 -9.18
CA HIS A 128 -0.33 15.10 -9.65
C HIS A 128 0.67 15.48 -8.56
N VAL A 129 1.97 15.43 -8.89
CA VAL A 129 3.06 15.83 -7.98
C VAL A 129 3.76 17.06 -8.53
N ARG A 130 3.69 18.16 -7.77
CA ARG A 130 4.25 19.45 -8.16
C ARG A 130 5.79 19.39 -8.32
N PRO A 131 6.39 20.25 -9.16
CA PRO A 131 7.85 20.37 -9.23
C PRO A 131 8.47 20.59 -7.86
N LYS A 132 9.64 19.99 -7.63
CA LYS A 132 10.43 20.17 -6.39
C LYS A 132 9.63 19.92 -5.10
N SER A 133 8.73 18.94 -5.12
CA SER A 133 7.85 18.61 -3.99
C SER A 133 7.82 17.11 -3.71
N VAL A 134 7.30 16.76 -2.54
CA VAL A 134 7.06 15.37 -2.13
C VAL A 134 5.58 15.20 -1.87
N SER A 135 4.99 14.12 -2.36
CA SER A 135 3.60 13.78 -2.11
C SER A 135 3.48 12.40 -1.47
N PRO A 136 2.61 12.23 -0.44
CA PRO A 136 2.17 10.91 -0.04
C PRO A 136 1.45 10.22 -1.21
N PHE A 137 1.51 8.89 -1.25
CA PHE A 137 0.84 8.08 -2.26
C PHE A 137 0.31 6.78 -1.67
N ALA A 138 -0.87 6.39 -2.11
CA ALA A 138 -1.44 5.08 -1.88
C ALA A 138 -2.09 4.57 -3.16
N TRP A 139 -2.13 3.25 -3.29
CA TRP A 139 -2.71 2.61 -4.46
C TRP A 139 -4.21 2.88 -4.55
N ALA A 140 -4.63 3.10 -5.78
CA ALA A 140 -6.01 3.25 -6.15
C ALA A 140 -6.76 1.92 -5.92
N GLU A 141 -6.23 0.83 -6.47
CA GLU A 141 -6.75 -0.53 -6.30
C GLU A 141 -5.65 -1.43 -5.76
N GLY A 142 -5.74 -1.80 -4.48
CA GLY A 142 -4.74 -2.67 -3.86
C GLY A 142 -4.72 -4.12 -4.40
N SER A 143 -5.76 -4.54 -5.12
CA SER A 143 -5.82 -5.86 -5.79
C SER A 143 -5.14 -5.88 -7.16
N LEU A 144 -4.85 -4.72 -7.75
CA LEU A 144 -4.16 -4.62 -9.04
C LEU A 144 -2.65 -4.57 -8.85
N GLU A 145 -1.93 -4.80 -9.95
CA GLU A 145 -0.48 -4.68 -10.00
C GLU A 145 -0.02 -3.30 -9.46
N HIS A 146 0.99 -3.30 -8.59
CA HIS A 146 1.61 -2.11 -8.01
C HIS A 146 2.60 -1.45 -8.98
N THR A 147 2.14 -1.25 -10.22
CA THR A 147 2.87 -0.57 -11.29
C THR A 147 2.26 0.80 -11.54
N LEU A 148 3.08 1.82 -11.34
CA LEU A 148 2.76 3.22 -11.55
C LEU A 148 3.11 3.64 -12.97
N LEU A 149 2.16 4.21 -13.69
CA LEU A 149 2.39 4.90 -14.96
C LEU A 149 2.69 6.37 -14.65
N VAL A 150 3.93 6.78 -14.93
CA VAL A 150 4.40 8.15 -14.71
C VAL A 150 4.49 8.89 -16.04
N THR A 151 3.76 10.00 -16.12
CA THR A 151 3.84 10.98 -17.19
C THR A 151 4.59 12.20 -16.67
N VAL A 152 5.60 12.66 -17.40
CA VAL A 152 6.38 13.87 -17.10
C VAL A 152 5.92 14.97 -18.04
N SER A 153 5.41 16.07 -17.49
CA SER A 153 4.86 17.17 -18.28
C SER A 153 5.46 18.51 -17.88
N TRP A 154 5.73 19.37 -18.86
CA TRP A 154 6.00 20.77 -18.57
C TRP A 154 4.68 21.55 -18.48
N MET A 155 4.71 22.66 -17.74
CA MET A 155 3.53 23.46 -17.42
C MET A 155 3.57 24.78 -18.19
N GLN A 156 2.54 25.06 -18.98
CA GLN A 156 2.31 26.35 -19.62
C GLN A 156 1.16 27.08 -18.92
N THR A 157 1.39 28.33 -18.54
CA THR A 157 0.32 29.21 -18.04
C THR A 157 -0.17 30.11 -19.16
N GLU A 158 -1.42 29.95 -19.58
CA GLU A 158 -2.08 30.84 -20.52
C GLU A 158 -2.91 31.89 -19.77
N LEU A 159 -2.70 33.16 -20.11
CA LEU A 159 -3.56 34.25 -19.65
C LEU A 159 -4.72 34.39 -20.63
N SER A 160 -5.93 34.04 -20.19
CA SER A 160 -7.14 34.20 -20.99
C SER A 160 -7.94 35.39 -20.49
N ASN A 161 -8.24 36.33 -21.40
CA ASN A 161 -9.13 37.45 -21.14
C ASN A 161 -10.57 37.00 -21.39
N ARG A 162 -11.44 37.13 -20.39
CA ARG A 162 -12.88 37.10 -20.65
C ARG A 162 -13.32 38.42 -21.28
N SER A 163 -14.42 38.39 -22.03
CA SER A 163 -15.07 39.56 -22.66
C SER A 163 -15.55 40.66 -21.70
N LYS A 164 -15.24 40.56 -20.39
CA LYS A 164 -15.55 41.54 -19.34
C LYS A 164 -14.36 41.86 -18.42
N GLY A 165 -13.12 41.81 -18.93
CA GLY A 165 -11.94 42.33 -18.22
C GLY A 165 -11.40 41.49 -17.05
N THR A 166 -12.05 40.38 -16.69
CA THR A 166 -11.49 39.42 -15.72
C THR A 166 -10.48 38.53 -16.42
N GLN A 167 -9.21 38.66 -16.03
CA GLN A 167 -8.12 37.76 -16.40
C GLN A 167 -8.17 36.51 -15.54
N TRP A 168 -8.11 35.34 -16.16
CA TRP A 168 -7.89 34.08 -15.44
C TRP A 168 -6.72 33.32 -16.07
N ARG A 169 -6.03 32.55 -15.23
CA ARG A 169 -4.88 31.74 -15.62
C ARG A 169 -5.37 30.33 -15.89
N SER A 170 -5.22 29.87 -17.12
CA SER A 170 -5.38 28.46 -17.48
C SER A 170 -4.03 27.78 -17.41
N MET A 171 -3.98 26.61 -16.77
CA MET A 171 -2.79 25.77 -16.74
C MET A 171 -2.95 24.65 -17.76
N GLN A 172 -2.05 24.58 -18.73
CA GLN A 172 -1.96 23.45 -19.65
C GLN A 172 -0.71 22.62 -19.35
N LEU A 173 -0.89 21.30 -19.31
CA LEU A 173 0.20 20.34 -19.14
C LEU A 173 0.54 19.74 -20.51
N HIS A 174 1.80 19.86 -20.91
CA HIS A 174 2.30 19.31 -22.14
C HIS A 174 3.26 18.16 -21.84
N PRO A 175 2.90 16.91 -22.17
CA PRO A 175 3.70 15.75 -21.82
C PRO A 175 5.01 15.72 -22.61
N LEU A 176 6.12 15.61 -21.90
CA LEU A 176 7.45 15.30 -22.44
C LEU A 176 7.61 13.78 -22.59
N ARG A 177 7.02 13.02 -21.66
CA ARG A 177 6.91 11.57 -21.74
C ARG A 177 5.62 11.10 -21.11
N GLU A 178 4.91 10.21 -21.80
CA GLU A 178 3.67 9.64 -21.30
C GLU A 178 3.87 8.21 -20.78
N HIS A 179 3.17 7.91 -19.68
CA HIS A 179 2.87 6.57 -19.17
C HIS A 179 4.08 5.63 -19.08
N HIS A 180 5.20 6.12 -18.55
CA HIS A 180 6.36 5.27 -18.29
C HIS A 180 6.08 4.37 -17.07
N PRO A 181 6.14 3.02 -17.21
CA PRO A 181 5.80 2.11 -16.13
C PRO A 181 6.95 1.99 -15.12
N LEU A 182 6.63 2.10 -13.82
CA LEU A 182 7.55 1.93 -12.70
C LEU A 182 6.90 1.03 -11.64
N ASN A 183 7.59 -0.04 -11.26
CA ASN A 183 7.13 -0.92 -10.18
C ASN A 183 7.63 -0.36 -8.84
N LEU A 184 6.72 0.01 -7.93
CA LEU A 184 7.10 0.58 -6.63
C LEU A 184 7.47 -0.47 -5.59
N ASP A 185 7.16 -1.74 -5.82
CA ASP A 185 7.47 -2.82 -4.88
C ASP A 185 8.85 -3.42 -5.12
N ALA A 186 9.38 -3.25 -6.34
CA ALA A 186 10.76 -3.55 -6.64
C ALA A 186 11.67 -2.42 -6.15
N MET A 187 12.74 -2.75 -5.43
CA MET A 187 13.87 -1.83 -5.30
C MET A 187 14.58 -1.79 -6.64
N LEU A 188 14.63 -0.61 -7.25
CA LEU A 188 15.11 -0.43 -8.61
C LEU A 188 16.36 0.42 -8.62
N GLN A 189 17.36 -0.01 -9.40
CA GLN A 189 18.41 0.90 -9.86
C GLN A 189 17.78 2.04 -10.67
N SER A 190 18.52 3.14 -10.84
CA SER A 190 18.01 4.31 -11.58
C SER A 190 17.53 3.91 -12.99
N VAL A 191 16.24 4.10 -13.26
CA VAL A 191 15.59 3.84 -14.55
C VAL A 191 15.42 5.15 -15.31
N ALA A 192 15.83 5.17 -16.57
CA ALA A 192 15.63 6.32 -17.43
C ALA A 192 14.16 6.46 -17.84
N ILE A 193 13.55 7.61 -17.54
CA ILE A 193 12.27 8.03 -18.12
C ILE A 193 12.56 8.77 -19.44
N GLY A 194 12.33 8.08 -20.54
CA GLY A 194 12.56 8.62 -21.88
C GLY A 194 12.87 7.51 -22.89
N THR A 195 13.51 7.87 -23.99
CA THR A 195 14.10 6.92 -24.95
C THR A 195 15.62 6.95 -24.85
N SER A 196 16.30 5.94 -25.42
CA SER A 196 17.76 5.77 -25.34
C SER A 196 18.58 6.96 -25.84
N GLY A 197 17.99 7.88 -26.60
CA GLY A 197 18.61 9.14 -27.05
C GLY A 197 18.00 10.43 -26.49
N ASN A 198 16.95 10.33 -25.67
CA ASN A 198 16.26 11.49 -25.08
C ASN A 198 15.70 11.11 -23.70
N VAL A 199 16.58 11.08 -22.71
CA VAL A 199 16.22 10.87 -21.31
C VAL A 199 15.78 12.20 -20.73
N VAL A 200 14.54 12.25 -20.25
CA VAL A 200 13.91 13.46 -19.69
C VAL A 200 14.10 13.51 -18.17
N ALA A 201 14.06 12.34 -17.52
CA ALA A 201 14.25 12.21 -16.09
C ALA A 201 14.76 10.81 -15.73
N TRP A 202 15.19 10.62 -14.49
CA TRP A 202 15.53 9.33 -13.91
C TRP A 202 14.68 9.04 -12.70
N ALA A 203 14.09 7.85 -12.66
CA ALA A 203 13.31 7.35 -11.53
C ALA A 203 14.12 6.32 -10.73
N ARG A 204 13.91 6.30 -9.42
CA ARG A 204 14.45 5.29 -8.52
C ARG A 204 13.49 5.04 -7.37
N VAL A 205 13.40 3.79 -6.91
CA VAL A 205 12.62 3.42 -5.73
C VAL A 205 13.59 2.96 -4.64
N GLU A 206 13.49 3.58 -3.47
CA GLU A 206 14.33 3.28 -2.30
C GLU A 206 13.48 3.18 -1.04
N LEU A 207 13.97 2.48 -0.01
CA LEU A 207 13.36 2.49 1.31
C LEU A 207 13.97 3.63 2.14
N GLN A 208 13.16 4.60 2.56
CA GLN A 208 13.58 5.69 3.43
C GLN A 208 12.70 5.71 4.68
N GLY A 209 13.29 5.41 5.84
CA GLY A 209 12.55 5.38 7.11
C GLY A 209 11.37 4.40 7.13
N GLY A 210 11.51 3.24 6.47
CA GLY A 210 10.45 2.22 6.36
C GLY A 210 9.37 2.51 5.32
N VAL A 211 9.47 3.62 4.58
CA VAL A 211 8.53 3.99 3.50
C VAL A 211 9.21 3.85 2.15
N ARG A 212 8.51 3.28 1.17
CA ARG A 212 9.00 3.19 -0.21
C ARG A 212 8.86 4.56 -0.88
N VAL A 213 9.97 5.13 -1.33
CA VAL A 213 10.04 6.45 -1.94
C VAL A 213 10.43 6.33 -3.41
N LEU A 214 9.52 6.69 -4.31
CA LEU A 214 9.84 6.93 -5.71
C LEU A 214 10.45 8.33 -5.84
N THR A 215 11.72 8.41 -6.20
CA THR A 215 12.40 9.67 -6.49
C THR A 215 12.57 9.84 -7.99
N VAL A 216 12.11 10.97 -8.53
CA VAL A 216 12.29 11.33 -9.94
C VAL A 216 13.18 12.57 -10.03
N THR A 217 14.28 12.47 -10.77
CA THR A 217 15.32 13.52 -10.90
C THR A 217 15.53 13.94 -12.34
N GLU A 218 15.84 15.22 -12.54
CA GLU A 218 16.12 15.81 -13.85
C GLU A 218 17.63 15.82 -14.06
N LYS A 219 18.18 14.74 -14.63
CA LYS A 219 19.60 14.63 -15.00
C LYS A 219 19.73 14.05 -16.40
N LYS A 220 20.63 14.61 -17.21
CA LYS A 220 20.93 14.11 -18.57
C LYS A 220 21.67 12.77 -18.53
N GLU A 221 22.64 12.69 -17.63
CA GLU A 221 23.38 11.46 -17.36
C GLU A 221 22.64 10.66 -16.30
N LYS A 222 22.82 9.33 -16.32
CA LYS A 222 22.39 8.48 -15.20
C LYS A 222 22.92 9.15 -13.94
N PRO A 223 22.07 9.47 -12.94
CA PRO A 223 22.54 10.02 -11.69
C PRO A 223 23.69 9.12 -11.28
N GLU A 224 24.90 9.70 -11.09
CA GLU A 224 25.97 9.01 -10.39
C GLU A 224 25.26 8.39 -9.19
N GLU A 225 25.23 7.06 -9.17
CA GLU A 225 24.82 6.35 -7.98
C GLU A 225 25.63 7.04 -6.90
N VAL A 226 24.95 7.71 -5.96
CA VAL A 226 25.65 8.20 -4.78
C VAL A 226 26.39 6.96 -4.34
N VAL A 227 27.72 7.01 -4.46
CA VAL A 227 28.57 5.94 -4.01
C VAL A 227 28.44 6.03 -2.49
N MET A 228 27.32 5.52 -1.96
CA MET A 228 27.43 4.47 -0.99
C MET A 228 28.44 3.56 -1.64
N THR A 229 29.67 3.55 -1.08
CA THR A 229 30.72 2.62 -1.47
C THR A 229 30.04 1.35 -1.92
N THR A 230 30.37 0.78 -3.08
CA THR A 230 29.74 -0.42 -3.67
C THR A 230 29.45 -1.56 -2.67
N GLU A 231 30.05 -1.49 -1.49
CA GLU A 231 29.77 -2.20 -0.25
C GLU A 231 28.41 -1.92 0.45
N ASP A 232 27.64 -0.88 0.11
CA ASP A 232 26.38 -0.55 0.80
C ASP A 232 25.13 -0.63 -0.08
N GLU A 233 25.28 -0.99 -1.35
CA GLU A 233 24.12 -1.35 -2.15
C GLU A 233 23.52 -2.67 -1.66
N PRO A 234 22.21 -2.70 -1.38
CA PRO A 234 21.51 -3.93 -1.07
C PRO A 234 21.51 -4.83 -2.30
N HIS A 235 22.23 -5.95 -2.21
CA HIS A 235 22.38 -6.92 -3.30
C HIS A 235 21.48 -8.14 -3.10
N THR A 236 20.79 -8.25 -1.96
CA THR A 236 19.80 -9.30 -1.74
C THR A 236 18.58 -8.74 -1.01
N PHE A 237 17.42 -9.06 -1.56
CA PHE A 237 16.11 -8.76 -1.01
C PHE A 237 15.31 -10.04 -0.91
N LEU A 238 14.70 -10.27 0.26
CA LEU A 238 13.76 -11.36 0.47
C LEU A 238 12.54 -10.79 1.19
N ALA A 239 11.40 -10.85 0.53
CA ALA A 239 10.11 -10.53 1.12
C ALA A 239 9.29 -11.82 1.24
N VAL A 240 8.79 -12.10 2.43
CA VAL A 240 7.92 -13.25 2.72
C VAL A 240 6.66 -12.73 3.39
N ASP A 241 5.52 -12.94 2.75
CA ASP A 241 4.19 -12.66 3.31
C ASP A 241 3.40 -13.96 3.35
N LEU A 242 3.23 -14.51 4.55
CA LEU A 242 2.51 -15.74 4.79
C LEU A 242 1.28 -15.46 5.64
N ALA A 243 0.10 -15.77 5.09
CA ALA A 243 -1.16 -15.74 5.83
C ALA A 243 -1.10 -16.62 7.09
N GLY A 244 -0.41 -17.75 7.01
CA GLY A 244 -0.01 -18.53 8.17
C GLY A 244 0.91 -19.70 7.82
N ILE A 245 1.60 -20.21 8.83
CA ILE A 245 2.46 -21.40 8.77
C ILE A 245 2.21 -22.26 10.01
N GLY A 246 2.15 -23.58 9.79
CA GLY A 246 2.05 -24.58 10.86
C GLY A 246 3.20 -25.57 10.76
N LEU A 247 3.79 -25.93 11.89
CA LEU A 247 4.89 -26.88 11.99
C LEU A 247 4.61 -27.88 13.11
N SER A 248 4.64 -29.16 12.77
CA SER A 248 4.42 -30.27 13.70
C SER A 248 5.73 -31.04 13.92
N VAL A 249 6.09 -31.26 15.18
CA VAL A 249 7.17 -32.19 15.55
C VAL A 249 6.54 -33.53 15.89
N VAL A 250 6.72 -34.52 15.02
CA VAL A 250 6.13 -35.85 15.16
C VAL A 250 7.22 -36.86 15.47
N HIS A 251 7.07 -37.58 16.58
CA HIS A 251 7.93 -38.70 16.91
C HIS A 251 7.27 -40.02 16.52
N VAL A 252 8.02 -40.88 15.84
CA VAL A 252 7.48 -42.08 15.16
C VAL A 252 6.71 -43.04 16.08
N HIS A 253 7.02 -43.08 17.38
CA HIS A 253 6.32 -43.93 18.37
C HIS A 253 5.39 -43.16 19.31
N LEU A 254 5.54 -41.83 19.41
CA LEU A 254 4.83 -41.02 20.41
C LEU A 254 3.79 -40.10 19.78
N GLY A 255 3.70 -40.07 18.44
CA GLY A 255 2.82 -39.17 17.72
C GLY A 255 3.32 -37.73 17.70
N GLU A 256 2.40 -36.80 17.43
CA GLU A 256 2.70 -35.38 17.44
C GLU A 256 2.99 -34.91 18.87
N LEU A 257 4.20 -34.39 19.08
CA LEU A 257 4.66 -33.93 20.38
C LEU A 257 4.34 -32.44 20.57
N VAL A 258 4.56 -31.65 19.52
CA VAL A 258 4.45 -30.20 19.55
C VAL A 258 3.88 -29.72 18.23
N TYR A 259 2.92 -28.79 18.31
CA TYR A 259 2.44 -28.04 17.17
C TYR A 259 2.78 -26.56 17.35
N ILE A 260 3.36 -25.96 16.32
CA ILE A 260 3.69 -24.54 16.29
C ILE A 260 2.87 -23.91 15.16
N SER A 261 2.15 -22.83 15.45
CA SER A 261 1.49 -22.04 14.42
C SER A 261 1.82 -20.57 14.53
N ALA A 262 1.95 -19.94 13.37
CA ALA A 262 2.17 -18.52 13.20
C ALA A 262 1.19 -18.01 12.14
N ALA A 263 0.57 -16.86 12.37
CA ALA A 263 -0.34 -16.24 11.40
C ALA A 263 0.04 -14.79 11.12
N GLN A 264 -0.21 -14.38 9.87
CA GLN A 264 0.13 -13.06 9.34
C GLN A 264 1.60 -12.74 9.61
N LEU A 265 2.46 -13.64 9.14
CA LEU A 265 3.91 -13.52 9.21
C LEU A 265 4.36 -12.66 8.02
N LYS A 266 4.94 -11.49 8.33
CA LYS A 266 5.62 -10.66 7.34
C LYS A 266 7.10 -10.58 7.68
N LEU A 267 7.93 -10.83 6.69
CA LEU A 267 9.38 -10.73 6.82
C LEU A 267 9.92 -9.97 5.62
N ASP A 268 10.62 -8.86 5.89
CA ASP A 268 11.43 -8.14 4.93
C ASP A 268 12.90 -8.26 5.35
N TYR A 269 13.71 -8.84 4.48
CA TYR A 269 15.16 -8.94 4.66
C TYR A 269 15.88 -8.22 3.54
N VAL A 270 16.81 -7.35 3.93
CA VAL A 270 17.64 -6.55 3.03
C VAL A 270 19.09 -6.71 3.44
N LEU A 271 19.93 -7.18 2.53
CA LEU A 271 21.36 -7.36 2.75
C LEU A 271 22.15 -6.46 1.79
N SER A 272 22.95 -5.57 2.36
CA SER A 272 24.08 -4.87 1.72
C SER A 272 25.41 -5.50 2.17
N ALA A 273 26.54 -5.07 1.63
CA ALA A 273 27.83 -5.63 2.08
C ALA A 273 28.18 -5.18 3.50
N ASN A 274 27.72 -4.00 3.94
CA ASN A 274 27.99 -3.48 5.29
C ASN A 274 26.80 -3.58 6.24
N SER A 275 25.63 -4.05 5.80
CA SER A 275 24.47 -4.16 6.68
C SER A 275 23.51 -5.29 6.30
N ALA A 276 22.94 -5.91 7.31
CA ALA A 276 21.80 -6.80 7.17
C ALA A 276 20.64 -6.20 7.99
N THR A 277 19.55 -5.87 7.31
CA THR A 277 18.30 -5.41 7.91
C THR A 277 17.27 -6.53 7.83
N LEU A 278 16.65 -6.84 8.97
CA LEU A 278 15.58 -7.82 9.11
C LEU A 278 14.41 -7.14 9.80
N GLU A 279 13.30 -7.03 9.10
CA GLU A 279 12.03 -6.59 9.65
C GLU A 279 11.09 -7.79 9.70
N LEU A 280 10.70 -8.20 10.90
CA LEU A 280 9.82 -9.34 11.13
C LEU A 280 8.59 -8.88 11.92
N GLN A 281 7.41 -9.19 11.39
CA GLN A 281 6.13 -8.94 12.03
C GLN A 281 5.34 -10.25 12.10
N LEU A 282 4.74 -10.50 13.26
CA LEU A 282 3.91 -11.67 13.50
C LEU A 282 2.72 -11.25 14.35
N HIS A 283 1.50 -11.57 13.91
CA HIS A 283 0.28 -11.15 14.62
C HIS A 283 -0.21 -12.16 15.64
N SER A 284 -0.03 -13.44 15.35
CA SER A 284 -0.29 -14.48 16.34
C SER A 284 0.73 -15.58 16.25
N PHE A 285 1.13 -16.07 17.41
CA PHE A 285 2.04 -17.19 17.58
C PHE A 285 1.50 -18.12 18.66
N GLN A 286 1.50 -19.41 18.37
CA GLN A 286 1.04 -20.42 19.29
C GLN A 286 1.95 -21.64 19.24
N VAL A 287 2.29 -22.16 20.41
CA VAL A 287 3.01 -23.41 20.61
C VAL A 287 2.17 -24.27 21.53
N ASP A 288 1.69 -25.38 20.99
CA ASP A 288 0.88 -26.36 21.69
C ASP A 288 1.70 -27.60 22.02
N ASN A 289 1.52 -28.11 23.23
CA ASN A 289 1.96 -29.45 23.60
C ASN A 289 0.84 -30.43 23.24
N GLN A 290 1.10 -31.29 22.25
CA GLN A 290 0.12 -32.22 21.70
C GLN A 290 0.16 -33.60 22.42
N GLN A 291 0.96 -33.75 23.47
CA GLN A 291 0.98 -34.99 24.26
C GLN A 291 -0.35 -35.19 24.99
N ALA A 292 -0.93 -36.40 24.87
CA ALA A 292 -2.20 -36.75 25.50
C ALA A 292 -2.21 -36.61 27.03
N SER A 293 -1.03 -36.67 27.68
CA SER A 293 -0.86 -36.49 29.13
C SER A 293 -0.43 -35.07 29.52
N ALA A 294 -0.40 -34.11 28.58
CA ALA A 294 0.02 -32.75 28.86
C ALA A 294 -0.96 -32.07 29.83
N THR A 295 -0.44 -31.62 30.97
CA THR A 295 -1.20 -30.82 31.94
C THR A 295 -1.43 -29.38 31.47
N LEU A 296 -0.65 -28.90 30.51
CA LEU A 296 -0.78 -27.59 29.87
C LEU A 296 -0.68 -27.76 28.34
N PRO A 297 -1.82 -27.87 27.64
CA PRO A 297 -1.84 -28.14 26.20
C PRO A 297 -1.39 -26.95 25.35
N ALA A 298 -1.50 -25.71 25.85
CA ALA A 298 -0.89 -24.54 25.23
C ALA A 298 0.34 -24.12 26.06
N VAL A 299 1.53 -24.20 25.46
CA VAL A 299 2.81 -23.91 26.12
C VAL A 299 3.13 -22.42 26.03
N LEU A 300 2.87 -21.82 24.88
CA LEU A 300 3.05 -20.40 24.64
C LEU A 300 1.97 -19.92 23.69
N PHE A 301 1.30 -18.84 24.05
CA PHE A 301 0.27 -18.25 23.23
C PHE A 301 0.43 -16.73 23.25
N VAL A 302 0.80 -16.18 22.11
CA VAL A 302 0.88 -14.75 21.89
C VAL A 302 -0.15 -14.42 20.83
N LYS A 303 -1.30 -13.94 21.27
CA LYS A 303 -2.36 -13.44 20.41
C LYS A 303 -2.66 -12.03 20.85
N VAL A 304 -2.44 -11.07 19.95
CA VAL A 304 -2.94 -9.72 20.23
C VAL A 304 -4.46 -9.75 20.09
N ASP A 305 -5.12 -8.88 20.86
CA ASP A 305 -6.53 -8.57 20.65
C ASP A 305 -6.75 -8.37 19.13
N PRO A 306 -7.73 -9.05 18.52
CA PRO A 306 -8.03 -8.83 17.11
C PRO A 306 -8.43 -7.38 16.75
N GLN A 307 -8.62 -6.49 17.74
CA GLN A 307 -8.77 -5.04 17.58
C GLN A 307 -7.46 -4.26 17.70
N ALA A 308 -6.41 -4.85 18.26
CA ALA A 308 -5.11 -4.23 18.40
C ALA A 308 -4.35 -4.31 17.07
N LEU A 309 -3.89 -3.14 16.64
CA LEU A 309 -3.35 -2.88 15.31
C LEU A 309 -1.84 -3.06 15.21
N LEU A 310 -1.23 -3.47 16.32
CA LEU A 310 0.20 -3.75 16.41
C LEU A 310 0.39 -5.26 16.29
N PRO A 311 1.42 -5.72 15.56
CA PRO A 311 1.77 -7.13 15.55
C PRO A 311 2.09 -7.61 16.97
N ALA A 312 1.79 -8.87 17.27
CA ALA A 312 2.15 -9.53 18.54
C ALA A 312 3.65 -9.48 18.79
N VAL A 313 4.41 -9.67 17.73
CA VAL A 313 5.85 -9.57 17.74
C VAL A 313 6.25 -8.68 16.58
N HIS A 314 6.94 -7.59 16.91
CA HIS A 314 7.67 -6.77 15.96
C HIS A 314 9.15 -6.85 16.31
N LEU A 315 9.95 -7.34 15.37
CA LEU A 315 11.39 -7.41 15.50
C LEU A 315 12.00 -6.66 14.34
N SER A 316 12.72 -5.58 14.65
CA SER A 316 13.55 -4.85 13.70
C SER A 316 15.01 -5.01 14.12
N VAL A 317 15.80 -5.67 13.27
CA VAL A 317 17.22 -5.85 13.50
C VAL A 317 17.99 -5.21 12.37
N ILE A 318 18.87 -4.28 12.72
CA ILE A 318 19.86 -3.73 11.82
C ILE A 318 21.22 -4.15 12.34
N LYS A 319 21.89 -5.05 11.61
CA LYS A 319 23.24 -5.49 11.93
C LYS A 319 24.19 -4.85 10.94
N ARG A 320 25.14 -4.06 11.45
CA ARG A 320 26.30 -3.67 10.65
C ARG A 320 27.24 -4.86 10.50
N LEU A 321 27.54 -5.20 9.26
CA LEU A 321 28.52 -6.20 8.88
C LEU A 321 29.89 -5.50 8.87
N ARG A 322 30.91 -6.22 9.34
CA ARG A 322 32.30 -5.74 9.39
C ARG A 322 33.07 -6.31 8.21
#